data_AF-A0A434G696-F1
#
_entry.id   AF-A0A434G696-F1
#
_cell.length_a   1.000
_cell.length_b   1.000
_cell.length_c   1.000
_cell.angle_alpha   90.00
_cell.angle_beta   90.00
_cell.angle_gamma   90.00
#
_symmetry.space_group_name_H-M   'P 1'
#
loop_
_entity.id
_entity.type
_entity.pdbx_description
1 polymer ?
#
loop_
_entity_poly.entity_id
_entity_poly.type
_entity_poly.pdbx_seq_one_letter_code
_entity_poly.pdbx_strand_id
1 'polypeptide(L)'
;MPLIATLVSRPEARAVPASLANMALRAAGASAVHWLAEDVACDLVLPQTPDIGEMTANLRAALASEPVDVIVQPAEGRRKKILLADMDSTMIDQECIDELADEIGVKDHVAAITARSMNGEIAVEPALRERVALLRGLDAAVVDRIIANRLTLAAGGRALVQTMRAHGAWTALVSGGFDVFTSRIAAM
;
A
#
# COMPACT_ATOMS: atom_id res chain seq x y z
N MET A 1 16.54 13.83 -17.69
CA MET A 1 16.23 14.13 -16.28
C MET A 1 16.87 13.03 -15.46
N PRO A 2 17.55 13.33 -14.35
CA PRO A 2 18.18 12.29 -13.55
C PRO A 2 17.12 11.34 -12.99
N LEU A 3 17.37 10.04 -13.09
CA LEU A 3 16.52 9.01 -12.50
C LEU A 3 17.09 8.58 -11.14
N ILE A 4 16.21 8.11 -10.27
CA ILE A 4 16.55 7.46 -9.02
C ILE A 4 15.94 6.06 -9.03
N ALA A 5 16.72 5.07 -8.62
CA ALA A 5 16.23 3.75 -8.25
C ALA A 5 16.20 3.63 -6.73
N THR A 6 15.01 3.53 -6.13
CA THR A 6 14.86 3.26 -4.71
C THR A 6 14.75 1.75 -4.51
N LEU A 7 15.63 1.20 -3.69
CA LEU A 7 15.52 -0.16 -3.16
C LEU A 7 14.92 -0.05 -1.75
N VAL A 8 13.91 -0.87 -1.45
CA VAL A 8 13.27 -0.88 -0.13
C VAL A 8 12.90 -2.31 0.26
N SER A 9 13.15 -2.68 1.51
CA SER A 9 12.65 -3.92 2.10
C SER A 9 11.66 -3.62 3.22
N ARG A 10 11.02 -4.68 3.74
CA ARG A 10 10.37 -4.59 5.04
C ARG A 10 11.39 -4.15 6.10
N PRO A 11 11.06 -3.21 6.99
CA PRO A 11 11.99 -2.74 8.02
C PRO A 11 12.55 -3.84 8.92
N GLU A 12 11.75 -4.87 9.22
CA GLU A 12 12.12 -5.99 10.10
C GLU A 12 13.12 -6.93 9.41
N ALA A 13 13.05 -7.05 8.09
CA ALA A 13 13.90 -7.94 7.30
C ALA A 13 15.31 -7.35 7.08
N ARG A 14 15.43 -6.01 7.07
CA ARG A 14 16.70 -5.30 6.80
C ARG A 14 17.45 -5.88 5.60
N ALA A 15 16.73 -6.06 4.49
CA ALA A 15 17.21 -6.83 3.34
C ALA A 15 17.94 -5.98 2.29
N VAL A 16 18.34 -4.75 2.62
CA VAL A 16 19.14 -3.88 1.75
C VAL A 16 20.53 -3.64 2.36
N PRO A 17 21.33 -4.69 2.65
CA PRO A 17 22.68 -4.47 3.16
C PRO A 17 23.57 -3.78 2.13
N ALA A 18 24.67 -3.18 2.58
CA ALA A 18 25.61 -2.48 1.71
C ALA A 18 26.13 -3.35 0.55
N SER A 19 26.26 -4.67 0.73
CA SER A 19 26.66 -5.61 -0.32
C SER A 19 25.65 -5.67 -1.47
N LEU A 20 24.35 -5.73 -1.15
CA LEU A 20 23.25 -5.73 -2.12
C LEU A 20 23.14 -4.37 -2.81
N ALA A 21 23.20 -3.27 -2.05
CA ALA A 21 23.19 -1.92 -2.63
C ALA A 21 24.36 -1.70 -3.60
N ASN A 22 25.56 -2.19 -3.27
CA ASN A 22 26.73 -2.11 -4.16
C ASN A 22 26.60 -3.01 -5.40
N MET A 23 25.95 -4.17 -5.29
CA MET A 23 25.64 -5.02 -6.43
C MET A 23 24.67 -4.32 -7.39
N ALA A 24 23.57 -3.78 -6.85
CA ALA A 24 22.57 -3.05 -7.61
C ALA A 24 23.16 -1.78 -8.26
N LEU A 25 24.02 -1.04 -7.53
CA LEU A 25 24.74 0.11 -8.06
C LEU A 25 25.55 -0.25 -9.31
N ARG A 26 26.29 -1.36 -9.28
CA ARG A 26 27.07 -1.84 -10.44
C ARG A 26 26.17 -2.28 -11.59
N ALA A 27 25.12 -3.04 -11.30
CA ALA A 27 24.17 -3.53 -12.32
C ALA A 27 23.45 -2.37 -13.04
N ALA A 28 23.12 -1.30 -12.31
CA ALA A 28 22.45 -0.14 -12.87
C ALA A 28 23.40 0.94 -13.44
N GLY A 29 24.72 0.77 -13.30
CA GLY A 29 25.69 1.82 -13.64
C GLY A 29 25.47 3.11 -12.84
N ALA A 30 24.96 3.00 -11.61
CA ALA A 30 24.65 4.13 -10.76
C ALA A 30 25.94 4.77 -10.19
N SER A 31 25.90 6.08 -9.92
CA SER A 31 27.07 6.84 -9.49
C SER A 31 27.22 6.94 -7.96
N ALA A 32 26.12 6.75 -7.21
CA ALA A 32 26.11 6.84 -5.77
C ALA A 32 24.96 6.05 -5.13
N VAL A 33 25.16 5.67 -3.86
CA VAL A 33 24.12 5.18 -2.96
C VAL A 33 23.84 6.25 -1.91
N HIS A 34 22.56 6.58 -1.71
CA HIS A 34 22.10 7.45 -0.64
C HIS A 34 21.16 6.66 0.27
N TRP A 35 21.59 6.42 1.50
CA TRP A 35 20.79 5.70 2.49
C TRP A 35 19.62 6.55 2.96
N LEU A 36 18.41 5.98 2.87
CA LEU A 36 17.20 6.54 3.45
C LEU A 36 16.96 5.98 4.85
N ALA A 37 17.26 4.68 5.02
CA ALA A 37 17.32 3.97 6.29
C ALA A 37 18.33 2.83 6.13
N GLU A 38 19.34 2.77 7.01
CA GLU A 38 20.40 1.76 6.94
C GLU A 38 19.82 0.35 6.93
N ASP A 39 20.31 -0.47 6.00
CA ASP A 39 19.88 -1.84 5.68
C ASP A 39 18.41 -2.02 5.25
N VAL A 40 17.61 -0.95 5.21
CA VAL A 40 16.16 -1.02 4.90
C VAL A 40 15.84 -0.38 3.57
N ALA A 41 16.43 0.78 3.28
CA ALA A 41 16.14 1.51 2.05
C ALA A 41 17.28 2.42 1.61
N CYS A 42 17.55 2.44 0.30
CA CYS A 42 18.50 3.36 -0.31
C CYS A 42 18.05 3.84 -1.69
N ASP A 43 18.44 5.07 -2.04
CA ASP A 43 18.35 5.63 -3.38
C ASP A 43 19.67 5.37 -4.14
N LEU A 44 19.58 4.89 -5.37
CA LEU A 44 20.67 4.80 -6.34
C LEU A 44 20.56 5.95 -7.33
N VAL A 45 21.63 6.72 -7.50
CA VAL A 45 21.68 7.82 -8.47
C VAL A 45 22.01 7.28 -9.86
N LEU A 46 21.02 7.23 -10.74
CA LEU A 46 21.16 6.63 -12.07
C LEU A 46 21.73 7.63 -13.09
N PRO A 47 22.45 7.14 -14.12
CA PRO A 47 22.93 7.99 -15.21
C PRO A 47 21.76 8.59 -16.03
N GLN A 48 22.01 9.65 -16.81
CA GLN A 48 21.00 10.47 -17.50
C GLN A 48 20.30 9.81 -18.70
N THR A 49 20.34 8.48 -18.84
CA THR A 49 20.07 7.82 -20.13
C THR A 49 19.19 6.57 -20.16
N PRO A 50 18.86 5.84 -19.07
CA PRO A 50 18.10 4.61 -19.26
C PRO A 50 16.60 4.88 -19.35
N ASP A 51 15.92 4.09 -20.18
CA ASP A 51 14.47 3.95 -20.13
C ASP A 51 14.05 3.43 -18.74
N ILE A 52 12.99 3.99 -18.17
CA ILE A 52 12.52 3.62 -16.82
C ILE A 52 12.12 2.14 -16.78
N GLY A 53 11.46 1.65 -17.83
CA GLY A 53 11.02 0.26 -17.92
C GLY A 53 12.19 -0.71 -18.03
N GLU A 54 13.15 -0.40 -18.91
CA GLU A 54 14.38 -1.19 -19.07
C GLU A 54 15.19 -1.25 -17.77
N MET A 55 15.42 -0.10 -17.13
CA MET A 55 16.17 -0.05 -15.86
C MET A 55 15.44 -0.82 -14.75
N THR A 56 14.12 -0.69 -14.67
CA THR A 56 13.31 -1.44 -13.70
C THR A 56 13.44 -2.94 -13.94
N ALA A 57 13.37 -3.39 -15.20
CA ALA A 57 13.50 -4.80 -15.55
C ALA A 57 14.89 -5.35 -15.22
N ASN A 58 15.96 -4.60 -15.55
CA ASN A 58 17.33 -4.99 -15.28
C ASN A 58 17.61 -5.11 -13.77
N LEU A 59 17.19 -4.12 -12.97
CA LEU A 59 17.34 -4.17 -11.53
C LEU A 59 16.52 -5.29 -10.89
N ARG A 60 15.28 -5.51 -11.34
CA ARG A 60 14.45 -6.63 -10.86
C ARG A 60 15.06 -7.98 -11.19
N ALA A 61 15.62 -8.14 -12.39
CA ALA A 61 16.31 -9.37 -12.77
C ALA A 61 17.57 -9.61 -11.91
N ALA A 62 18.36 -8.55 -11.65
CA ALA A 62 19.55 -8.63 -10.82
C ALA A 62 19.25 -8.93 -9.35
N LEU A 63 18.07 -8.52 -8.86
CA LEU A 63 17.65 -8.66 -7.47
C LEU A 63 16.53 -9.71 -7.28
N ALA A 64 16.31 -10.59 -8.26
CA ALA A 64 15.14 -11.48 -8.28
C ALA A 64 15.07 -12.45 -7.09
N SER A 65 16.21 -12.81 -6.48
CA SER A 65 16.28 -13.67 -5.30
C SER A 65 16.14 -12.91 -3.97
N GLU A 66 16.11 -11.58 -4.02
CA GLU A 66 16.20 -10.73 -2.84
C GLU A 66 14.81 -10.20 -2.47
N PRO A 67 14.45 -10.14 -1.17
CA PRO A 67 13.14 -9.68 -0.73
C PRO A 67 13.09 -8.15 -0.67
N VAL A 68 13.34 -7.52 -1.82
CA VAL A 68 13.43 -6.06 -1.99
C VAL A 68 12.52 -5.60 -3.13
N ASP A 69 11.82 -4.49 -2.90
CA ASP A 69 11.09 -3.79 -3.94
C ASP A 69 11.99 -2.78 -4.65
N VAL A 70 11.76 -2.61 -5.95
CA VAL A 70 12.52 -1.70 -6.82
C VAL A 70 11.57 -0.67 -7.44
N ILE A 71 11.87 0.61 -7.20
CA ILE A 71 11.13 1.74 -7.76
C ILE A 71 12.08 2.61 -8.58
N VAL A 72 11.86 2.72 -9.89
CA VAL A 72 12.63 3.62 -10.77
C VAL A 72 11.75 4.79 -11.19
N GLN A 73 12.20 6.01 -10.97
CA GLN A 73 11.43 7.22 -11.27
C GLN A 73 12.33 8.44 -11.50
N PRO A 74 11.82 9.52 -12.12
CA PRO A 74 12.51 10.80 -12.14
C PRO A 74 12.81 11.33 -10.73
N ALA A 75 14.00 11.89 -10.53
CA ALA A 75 14.37 12.51 -9.26
C ALA A 75 13.52 13.76 -8.97
N GLU A 76 13.18 14.50 -10.02
CA GLU A 76 12.35 15.70 -9.95
C GLU A 76 10.88 15.34 -9.71
N GLY A 77 10.20 16.11 -8.86
CA GLY A 77 8.77 15.90 -8.61
C GLY A 77 8.41 14.61 -7.86
N ARG A 78 9.40 13.84 -7.36
CA ARG A 78 9.15 12.62 -6.59
C ARG A 78 8.53 12.88 -5.22
N ARG A 79 8.82 14.04 -4.61
CA ARG A 79 8.14 14.48 -3.38
C ARG A 79 6.73 14.95 -3.72
N LYS A 80 5.74 14.11 -3.41
CA LYS A 80 4.33 14.40 -3.68
C LYS A 80 3.73 15.31 -2.61
N LYS A 81 2.73 16.09 -3.00
CA LYS A 81 2.01 17.03 -2.13
C LYS A 81 0.61 16.56 -1.76
N ILE A 82 0.16 15.45 -2.34
CA ILE A 82 -1.14 14.84 -2.07
C ILE A 82 -0.91 13.33 -1.93
N LEU A 83 -1.49 12.73 -0.89
CA LEU A 83 -1.66 11.29 -0.72
C LEU A 83 -3.16 11.00 -0.66
N LEU A 84 -3.65 10.23 -1.64
CA LEU A 84 -4.96 9.62 -1.59
C LEU A 84 -4.75 8.14 -1.31
N ALA A 85 -5.40 7.60 -0.30
CA ALA A 85 -5.32 6.18 0.03
C ALA A 85 -6.72 5.59 0.10
N ASP A 86 -6.87 4.37 -0.40
CA ASP A 86 -8.02 3.53 -0.07
C ASP A 86 -7.97 3.11 1.41
N MET A 87 -9.08 2.62 1.96
CA MET A 87 -9.18 2.17 3.33
C MET A 87 -8.97 0.66 3.44
N ASP A 88 -9.94 -0.11 2.94
CA ASP A 88 -9.97 -1.57 3.07
C ASP A 88 -8.77 -2.19 2.32
N SER A 89 -8.15 -3.20 2.94
CA SER A 89 -6.92 -3.86 2.43
C SER A 89 -5.77 -2.92 2.04
N THR A 90 -5.76 -1.67 2.54
CA THR A 90 -4.78 -0.63 2.17
C THR A 90 -4.27 0.12 3.40
N MET A 91 -5.16 0.82 4.11
CA MET A 91 -4.84 1.52 5.38
C MET A 91 -5.25 0.70 6.61
N ILE A 92 -6.12 -0.28 6.40
CA ILE A 92 -6.41 -1.38 7.33
C ILE A 92 -6.22 -2.72 6.61
N ASP A 93 -5.94 -3.76 7.36
CA ASP A 93 -5.68 -5.10 6.80
C ASP A 93 -6.96 -5.88 6.45
N GLN A 94 -8.13 -5.39 6.86
CA GLN A 94 -9.42 -6.06 6.73
C GLN A 94 -10.29 -5.42 5.62
N GLU A 95 -11.31 -6.16 5.23
CA GLU A 95 -12.47 -5.68 4.46
C GLU A 95 -13.65 -5.44 5.42
N CYS A 96 -14.04 -4.17 5.64
CA CYS A 96 -15.08 -3.82 6.61
C CYS A 96 -16.42 -4.54 6.37
N ILE A 97 -16.80 -4.76 5.11
CA ILE A 97 -18.07 -5.43 4.76
C ILE A 97 -18.05 -6.92 5.11
N ASP A 98 -16.89 -7.57 5.00
CA ASP A 98 -16.72 -8.98 5.35
C ASP A 98 -16.76 -9.15 6.88
N GLU A 99 -16.21 -8.20 7.63
CA GLU A 99 -16.29 -8.19 9.09
C GLU A 99 -17.73 -7.95 9.60
N LEU A 100 -18.52 -7.14 8.90
CA LEU A 100 -19.96 -7.02 9.19
C LEU A 100 -20.72 -8.30 8.88
N ALA A 101 -20.39 -8.97 7.77
CA ALA A 101 -21.03 -10.21 7.35
C ALA A 101 -20.73 -11.38 8.31
N ASP A 102 -19.55 -11.38 8.92
CA ASP A 102 -19.15 -12.38 9.90
C ASP A 102 -20.03 -12.37 11.16
N GLU A 103 -20.53 -11.20 11.57
CA GLU A 103 -21.40 -11.05 12.75
C GLU A 103 -22.77 -11.72 12.56
N ILE A 104 -23.14 -12.03 11.33
CA ILE A 104 -24.36 -12.78 10.98
C ILE A 104 -24.05 -14.13 10.30
N GLY A 105 -22.78 -14.56 10.31
CA GLY A 105 -22.36 -15.87 9.81
C GLY A 105 -22.40 -16.04 8.29
N VAL A 106 -22.36 -14.95 7.52
CA VAL A 106 -22.38 -14.99 6.03
C VAL A 106 -21.09 -14.49 5.39
N LYS A 107 -19.99 -14.43 6.14
CA LYS A 107 -18.68 -13.94 5.68
C LYS A 107 -18.24 -14.57 4.36
N ASP A 108 -18.24 -15.91 4.29
CA ASP A 108 -17.78 -16.63 3.09
C ASP A 108 -18.59 -16.29 1.85
N HIS A 109 -19.91 -16.08 2.00
CA HIS A 109 -20.77 -15.70 0.89
C HIS A 109 -20.48 -14.28 0.39
N VAL A 110 -20.30 -13.34 1.32
CA VAL A 110 -19.97 -11.94 1.01
C VAL A 110 -18.58 -11.84 0.39
N ALA A 111 -17.59 -12.53 0.95
CA ALA A 111 -16.22 -12.58 0.43
C ALA A 111 -16.17 -13.14 -1.00
N ALA A 112 -16.99 -14.16 -1.31
CA ALA A 112 -17.09 -14.69 -2.67
C ALA A 112 -17.64 -13.66 -3.67
N ILE A 113 -18.64 -12.85 -3.28
CA ILE A 113 -19.15 -11.75 -4.10
C ILE A 113 -18.08 -10.65 -4.26
N THR A 114 -17.38 -10.31 -3.17
CA THR A 114 -16.28 -9.32 -3.17
C THR A 114 -15.18 -9.72 -4.15
N ALA A 115 -14.69 -10.96 -4.09
CA ALA A 115 -13.64 -11.47 -4.97
C ALA A 115 -14.04 -11.40 -6.46
N ARG A 116 -15.27 -11.82 -6.80
CA ARG A 116 -15.79 -11.74 -8.18
C ARG A 116 -15.88 -10.29 -8.68
N SER A 117 -16.28 -9.37 -7.81
CA SER A 117 -16.32 -7.94 -8.16
C SER A 117 -14.93 -7.36 -8.40
N MET A 118 -13.94 -7.73 -7.58
CA MET A 118 -12.55 -7.26 -7.73
C MET A 118 -11.86 -7.87 -8.96
N ASN A 119 -12.22 -9.11 -9.32
CA ASN A 119 -11.77 -9.77 -10.56
C ASN A 119 -12.44 -9.20 -11.82
N GLY A 120 -13.41 -8.29 -11.69
CA GLY A 120 -14.15 -7.71 -12.81
C GLY A 120 -15.22 -8.63 -13.42
N GLU A 121 -15.60 -9.71 -12.73
CA GLU A 121 -16.62 -10.66 -13.20
C GLU A 121 -18.04 -10.12 -13.04
N ILE A 122 -18.26 -9.24 -12.06
CA ILE A 122 -19.53 -8.54 -11.81
C ILE A 122 -19.26 -7.05 -11.61
N ALA A 123 -20.24 -6.21 -11.95
CA ALA A 123 -20.14 -4.78 -11.75
C ALA A 123 -20.14 -4.43 -10.24
N VAL A 124 -19.35 -3.42 -9.87
CA VAL A 124 -19.11 -3.03 -8.47
C VAL A 124 -20.40 -2.61 -7.77
N GLU A 125 -21.24 -1.76 -8.39
CA GLU A 125 -22.45 -1.26 -7.75
C GLU A 125 -23.47 -2.39 -7.43
N PRO A 126 -23.85 -3.27 -8.39
CA PRO A 126 -24.71 -4.41 -8.07
C PRO A 126 -24.12 -5.33 -6.98
N ALA A 127 -22.82 -5.62 -7.06
CA ALA A 127 -22.14 -6.45 -6.07
C ALA A 127 -22.18 -5.82 -4.66
N LEU A 128 -22.02 -4.50 -4.56
CA LEU A 128 -22.14 -3.79 -3.29
C LEU A 128 -23.58 -3.84 -2.77
N ARG A 129 -24.59 -3.59 -3.61
CA ARG A 129 -26.00 -3.65 -3.21
C ARG A 129 -26.40 -5.03 -2.69
N GLU A 130 -25.94 -6.09 -3.35
CA GLU A 130 -26.19 -7.48 -2.96
C GLU A 130 -25.59 -7.76 -1.58
N ARG A 131 -24.31 -7.45 -1.38
CA ARG A 131 -23.62 -7.66 -0.10
C ARG A 131 -24.26 -6.86 1.04
N VAL A 132 -24.60 -5.59 0.80
CA VAL A 132 -25.26 -4.73 1.81
C VAL A 132 -26.66 -5.22 2.15
N ALA A 133 -27.41 -5.78 1.20
CA ALA A 133 -28.75 -6.30 1.46
C ALA A 133 -28.76 -7.45 2.48
N LEU A 134 -27.69 -8.25 2.53
CA LEU A 134 -27.51 -9.34 3.49
C LEU A 134 -27.38 -8.84 4.92
N LEU A 135 -26.95 -7.60 5.13
CA LEU A 135 -26.75 -6.98 6.44
C LEU A 135 -28.04 -6.41 7.06
N ARG A 136 -29.20 -6.68 6.45
CA ARG A 136 -30.49 -6.15 6.90
C ARG A 136 -30.79 -6.59 8.33
N GLY A 137 -31.03 -5.61 9.20
CA GLY A 137 -31.40 -5.83 10.60
C GLY A 137 -30.21 -5.94 11.55
N LEU A 138 -28.98 -5.82 11.05
CA LEU A 138 -27.78 -5.75 11.88
C LEU A 138 -27.76 -4.43 12.67
N ASP A 139 -27.54 -4.52 13.99
CA ASP A 139 -27.42 -3.37 14.87
C ASP A 139 -26.11 -2.61 14.57
N ALA A 140 -26.20 -1.30 14.32
CA ALA A 140 -25.07 -0.43 14.03
C ALA A 140 -24.01 -0.39 15.16
N ALA A 141 -24.37 -0.75 16.40
CA ALA A 141 -23.42 -0.91 17.51
C ALA A 141 -22.32 -1.95 17.22
N VAL A 142 -22.51 -2.82 16.22
CA VAL A 142 -21.50 -3.76 15.73
C VAL A 142 -20.24 -3.07 15.21
N VAL A 143 -20.39 -1.89 14.60
CA VAL A 143 -19.27 -1.17 13.97
C VAL A 143 -18.22 -0.81 15.02
N ASP A 144 -18.66 -0.39 16.20
CA ASP A 144 -17.79 -0.04 17.33
C ASP A 144 -16.99 -1.26 17.81
N ARG A 145 -17.66 -2.43 17.86
CA ARG A 145 -17.02 -3.69 18.25
C ARG A 145 -15.98 -4.14 17.23
N ILE A 146 -16.28 -4.03 15.93
CA ILE A 146 -15.35 -4.40 14.86
C ILE A 146 -14.11 -3.50 14.91
N ILE A 147 -14.29 -2.18 15.02
CA ILE A 147 -13.18 -1.23 15.09
C ILE A 147 -12.29 -1.51 16.31
N ALA A 148 -12.89 -1.77 17.47
CA ALA A 148 -12.13 -1.97 18.70
C ALA A 148 -11.39 -3.31 18.76
N ASN A 149 -11.96 -4.38 18.18
CA ASN A 149 -11.50 -5.75 18.45
C ASN A 149 -10.98 -6.50 17.21
N ARG A 150 -11.23 -6.00 15.99
CA ARG A 150 -10.94 -6.74 14.76
C ARG A 150 -10.10 -5.97 13.75
N LEU A 151 -10.21 -4.64 13.73
CA LEU A 151 -9.46 -3.83 12.76
C LEU A 151 -8.01 -3.63 13.18
N THR A 152 -7.11 -3.85 12.24
CA THR A 152 -5.68 -3.62 12.36
C THR A 152 -5.27 -2.59 11.32
N LEU A 153 -4.60 -1.50 11.76
CA LEU A 153 -4.02 -0.53 10.86
C LEU A 153 -2.88 -1.18 10.08
N ALA A 154 -2.85 -0.95 8.76
CA ALA A 154 -1.82 -1.49 7.90
C ALA A 154 -0.41 -1.06 8.37
N ALA A 155 0.52 -2.02 8.34
CA ALA A 155 1.89 -1.79 8.78
C ALA A 155 2.52 -0.60 8.03
N GLY A 156 3.03 0.37 8.79
CA GLY A 156 3.62 1.59 8.22
C GLY A 156 2.62 2.67 7.79
N GLY A 157 1.31 2.39 7.72
CA GLY A 157 0.29 3.35 7.28
C GLY A 157 0.27 4.64 8.11
N ARG A 158 0.34 4.51 9.44
CA ARG A 158 0.44 5.67 10.36
C ARG A 158 1.71 6.48 10.09
N ALA A 159 2.86 5.82 9.96
CA ALA A 159 4.15 6.48 9.72
C ALA A 159 4.16 7.21 8.36
N LEU A 160 3.58 6.60 7.32
CA LEU A 160 3.41 7.20 6.00
C LEU A 160 2.61 8.50 6.07
N VAL A 161 1.41 8.46 6.67
CA VAL A 161 0.53 9.63 6.77
C VAL A 161 1.18 10.74 7.59
N GLN A 162 1.78 10.42 8.73
CA GLN A 162 2.48 11.38 9.58
C GLN A 162 3.67 12.03 8.85
N THR A 163 4.48 11.23 8.16
CA THR A 163 5.63 11.73 7.37
C THR A 163 5.18 12.65 6.25
N MET A 164 4.14 12.26 5.51
CA MET A 164 3.57 13.07 4.43
C MET A 164 3.05 14.42 4.95
N ARG A 165 2.27 14.42 6.05
CA ARG A 165 1.77 15.64 6.70
C ARG A 165 2.91 16.53 7.20
N ALA A 166 3.94 15.96 7.82
CA ALA A 166 5.11 16.70 8.28
C ALA A 166 5.87 17.40 7.14
N HIS A 167 5.78 16.88 5.91
CA HIS A 167 6.33 17.51 4.71
C HIS A 167 5.34 18.40 3.94
N GLY A 168 4.22 18.76 4.57
CA GLY A 168 3.21 19.67 4.05
C GLY A 168 2.35 19.07 2.93
N ALA A 169 2.25 17.73 2.87
CA ALA A 169 1.31 17.08 1.96
C ALA A 169 -0.10 17.03 2.57
N TRP A 170 -1.10 17.17 1.72
CA TRP A 170 -2.49 16.87 2.06
C TRP A 170 -2.73 15.36 1.96
N THR A 171 -3.44 14.78 2.92
CA THR A 171 -3.71 13.34 2.99
C THR A 171 -5.20 13.10 3.09
N ALA A 172 -5.75 12.22 2.27
CA ALA A 172 -7.16 11.83 2.35
C ALA A 172 -7.34 10.32 2.21
N LEU A 173 -8.33 9.83 2.95
CA LEU A 173 -8.84 8.48 2.84
C LEU A 173 -10.05 8.52 1.90
N VAL A 174 -10.02 7.73 0.83
CA VAL A 174 -11.08 7.65 -0.18
C VAL A 174 -11.49 6.19 -0.28
N SER A 175 -12.67 5.86 0.23
CA SER A 175 -13.14 4.47 0.28
C SER A 175 -14.49 4.33 -0.40
N GLY A 176 -14.70 3.17 -1.03
CA GLY A 176 -16.02 2.71 -1.46
C GLY A 176 -16.84 2.02 -0.35
N GLY A 177 -16.26 1.89 0.85
CA GLY A 177 -16.89 1.32 2.03
C GLY A 177 -17.84 2.29 2.73
N PHE A 178 -18.02 2.11 4.04
CA PHE A 178 -19.02 2.85 4.81
C PHE A 178 -18.41 4.01 5.60
N ASP A 179 -19.13 5.12 5.67
CA ASP A 179 -18.74 6.34 6.39
C ASP A 179 -18.51 6.10 7.89
N VAL A 180 -19.29 5.20 8.49
CA VAL A 180 -19.20 4.79 9.90
C VAL A 180 -17.85 4.13 10.27
N PHE A 181 -17.13 3.57 9.28
CA PHE A 181 -15.74 3.11 9.43
C PHE A 181 -14.76 4.19 9.00
N THR A 182 -14.94 4.71 7.78
CA THR A 182 -13.99 5.64 7.14
C THR A 182 -13.71 6.87 8.00
N SER A 183 -14.73 7.47 8.61
CA SER A 183 -14.58 8.64 9.49
C SER A 183 -13.73 8.35 10.73
N ARG A 184 -13.82 7.15 11.29
CA ARG A 184 -13.08 6.75 12.49
C ARG A 184 -11.65 6.36 12.18
N ILE A 185 -11.43 5.61 11.10
CA ILE A 185 -10.08 5.27 10.64
C ILE A 185 -9.31 6.53 10.23
N ALA A 186 -9.95 7.49 9.55
CA ALA A 186 -9.31 8.75 9.19
C ALA A 186 -8.89 9.62 10.40
N ALA A 187 -9.50 9.40 11.57
CA ALA A 187 -9.19 10.10 12.82
C ALA A 187 -8.08 9.41 13.65
N MET A 188 -7.66 8.19 13.28
CA MET A 188 -6.57 7.45 13.94
C MET A 188 -5.17 7.86 13.45
#